data_AF-A0A920KBB7-F1
#
_entry.id   AF-A0A920KBB7-F1
#
_cell.length_a   1.000
_cell.length_b   1.000
_cell.length_c   1.000
_cell.angle_alpha   90.00
_cell.angle_beta   90.00
_cell.angle_gamma   90.00
#
_symmetry.space_group_name_H-M   'P 1'
#
loop_
_entity.id
_entity.type
_entity.pdbx_description
1 polymer ?
#
loop_
_entity_poly.entity_id
_entity_poly.type
_entity_poly.pdbx_seq_one_letter_code
_entity_poly.pdbx_strand_id
1 'polypeptide(L)' 'MKKNERIADLIKNRFGLATSAGEDMQGFDELANILNHRTHRRYLDKPVPDELLEVLLGAAFLCSR' A
#
# COMPACT_ATOMS: atom_id res chain seq x y z
N MET A 1 8.27 -6.66 0.92
CA MET A 1 7.26 -7.39 0.14
C MET A 1 7.87 -8.73 -0.26
N LYS A 2 7.21 -9.86 0.00
CA LYS A 2 7.71 -11.14 -0.53
C LYS A 2 7.52 -11.06 -2.05
N LYS A 3 8.60 -11.31 -2.80
CA LYS A 3 8.73 -11.03 -4.25
C LYS A 3 7.71 -11.76 -5.15
N ASN A 4 6.80 -12.58 -4.60
CA ASN A 4 5.96 -13.52 -5.33
C ASN A 4 4.48 -13.60 -4.87
N GLU A 5 3.92 -12.61 -4.14
CA GLU A 5 2.47 -12.63 -3.83
C GLU A 5 1.65 -12.18 -5.05
N ARG A 6 0.63 -12.96 -5.43
CA ARG A 6 -0.30 -12.62 -6.52
C ARG A 6 -1.34 -11.61 -6.02
N ILE A 7 -1.91 -10.82 -6.93
CA ILE A 7 -2.97 -9.86 -6.58
C ILE A 7 -4.17 -10.57 -5.93
N ALA A 8 -4.53 -11.76 -6.41
CA ALA A 8 -5.59 -12.58 -5.80
C ALA A 8 -5.33 -12.90 -4.31
N ASP A 9 -4.08 -13.19 -3.93
CA ASP A 9 -3.69 -13.45 -2.54
C ASP A 9 -3.87 -12.19 -1.68
N LEU A 10 -3.49 -11.02 -2.22
CA LEU A 10 -3.63 -9.73 -1.54
C LEU A 10 -5.11 -9.34 -1.36
N ILE A 11 -5.96 -9.61 -2.36
CA ILE A 11 -7.42 -9.41 -2.26
C ILE A 11 -8.00 -10.30 -1.17
N LYS A 12 -7.63 -11.59 -1.16
CA LYS A 12 -8.07 -12.54 -0.14
C LYS A 12 -7.63 -12.11 1.26
N ASN A 13 -6.38 -11.68 1.42
CA ASN A 13 -5.86 -11.22 2.71
C ASN A 13 -6.58 -9.96 3.20
N ARG A 14 -6.98 -9.05 2.30
CA ARG A 14 -7.66 -7.80 2.66
C ARG A 14 -9.13 -7.99 3.01
N PHE A 15 -9.85 -8.77 2.21
CA PHE A 15 -11.32 -8.88 2.30
C PHE A 15 -11.83 -10.22 2.86
N GLY A 16 -10.95 -11.22 3.00
CA GLY A 16 -11.32 -12.57 3.43
C GLY A 16 -12.03 -13.41 2.36
N LEU A 17 -12.09 -12.93 1.11
CA LEU A 17 -12.81 -13.57 0.01
C LEU A 17 -11.83 -14.17 -0.99
N ALA A 18 -11.97 -15.45 -1.29
CA ALA A 18 -11.26 -16.07 -2.41
C ALA A 18 -11.78 -15.48 -3.73
N THR A 19 -10.88 -15.17 -4.65
CA THR A 19 -11.20 -14.58 -5.95
C THR A 19 -10.28 -15.12 -7.03
N SER A 20 -10.77 -15.19 -8.26
CA SER A 20 -9.95 -15.41 -9.44
C SER A 20 -9.41 -14.10 -10.05
N ALA A 21 -9.88 -12.95 -9.55
CA ALA A 21 -9.43 -11.65 -10.03
C ALA A 21 -7.94 -11.43 -9.67
N GLY A 22 -7.12 -11.19 -10.70
CA GLY A 22 -5.69 -10.94 -10.52
C GLY A 22 -4.87 -12.20 -10.21
N GLU A 23 -5.38 -13.41 -10.48
CA GLU A 23 -4.61 -14.65 -10.35
C GLU A 23 -3.36 -14.66 -11.24
N ASP A 24 -3.43 -14.08 -12.44
CA ASP A 24 -2.29 -14.02 -13.38
C ASP A 24 -1.52 -12.69 -13.31
N MET A 25 -1.88 -11.81 -12.38
CA MET A 25 -1.24 -10.51 -12.21
C MET A 25 -0.12 -10.59 -11.16
N GLN A 26 1.13 -10.65 -11.63
CA GLN A 26 2.33 -10.53 -10.82
C GLN A 26 3.01 -9.17 -11.10
N GLY A 27 3.38 -8.42 -10.06
CA GLY A 27 4.23 -7.22 -10.21
C GLY A 27 3.53 -5.88 -10.43
N PHE A 28 2.26 -5.72 -10.02
CA PHE A 28 1.62 -4.40 -9.92
C PHE A 28 1.83 -3.82 -8.53
N ASP A 29 2.98 -3.19 -8.31
CA ASP A 29 3.40 -2.66 -7.01
C ASP A 29 2.41 -1.62 -6.47
N GLU A 30 1.80 -0.80 -7.34
CA GLU A 30 0.79 0.18 -6.94
C GLU A 30 -0.49 -0.47 -6.43
N LEU A 31 -1.02 -1.47 -7.15
CA LEU A 31 -2.20 -2.21 -6.72
C LEU A 31 -1.93 -2.99 -5.44
N ALA A 32 -0.73 -3.58 -5.33
CA ALA A 32 -0.29 -4.24 -4.12
C ALA A 32 -0.22 -3.25 -2.94
N ASN A 33 0.30 -2.04 -3.14
CA ASN A 33 0.36 -1.00 -2.12
C ASN A 33 -1.05 -0.57 -1.66
N ILE A 34 -1.99 -0.40 -2.59
CA ILE A 34 -3.39 -0.09 -2.29
C ILE A 34 -4.05 -1.21 -1.48
N LEU A 35 -3.88 -2.47 -1.90
CA LEU A 35 -4.47 -3.62 -1.21
C LEU A 35 -3.84 -3.85 0.18
N ASN A 36 -2.57 -3.50 0.35
CA ASN A 36 -1.89 -3.57 1.64
C ASN A 36 -2.14 -2.37 2.56
N HIS A 37 -2.73 -1.28 2.05
CA HIS A 37 -3.00 -0.07 2.83
C HIS A 37 -3.89 -0.37 4.03
N ARG A 38 -3.43 -0.03 5.24
CA ARG A 38 -4.17 -0.24 6.48
C ARG A 38 -4.01 0.95 7.41
N THR A 39 -5.04 1.19 8.22
CA THR A 39 -4.95 2.21 9.27
C THR A 39 -4.02 1.73 10.39
N HIS A 40 -2.87 2.38 10.51
CA HIS A 40 -1.99 2.21 11.66
C HIS A 40 -2.50 3.11 12.81
N ARG A 41 -2.48 2.60 14.04
CA ARG A 41 -2.91 3.33 15.26
C ARG A 41 -1.89 3.25 16.41
N ARG A 42 -0.75 2.63 16.16
CA ARG A 42 0.37 2.48 17.10
C ARG A 42 1.63 2.88 16.35
N TYR A 43 2.39 3.79 16.93
CA TYR A 43 3.56 4.40 16.32
C TYR A 43 4.74 4.25 17.25
N LEU A 44 5.94 4.16 16.66
CA LEU A 44 7.18 4.21 17.42
C LEU A 44 7.41 5.65 17.89
N ASP A 45 8.08 5.80 19.03
CA ASP A 45 8.59 7.10 19.51
C ASP A 45 9.87 7.47 18.75
N LYS A 46 9.74 7.61 17.43
CA LYS A 46 10.82 7.97 16.52
C LYS A 46 10.32 9.05 15.56
N PRO A 47 11.08 10.14 15.36
CA PRO A 47 10.71 11.16 14.39
C PRO A 47 10.71 10.62 12.97
N VAL A 48 9.84 11.20 12.13
CA VAL A 48 9.84 10.97 10.68
C VAL A 48 10.97 11.82 10.07
N PRO A 49 11.80 11.28 9.15
CA PRO A 49 12.84 12.06 8.48
C PRO A 49 12.27 13.24 7.68
N ASP A 50 12.95 14.40 7.73
CA ASP A 50 12.47 15.64 7.10
C ASP A 50 12.27 15.50 5.58
N GLU A 51 13.20 14.84 4.89
CA GLU A 51 13.12 14.56 3.45
C GLU A 51 11.83 13.80 3.07
N LEU A 52 11.39 12.87 3.93
CA LEU A 52 10.16 12.12 3.71
C LEU A 52 8.93 12.99 3.96
N LEU A 53 8.99 13.88 4.95
CA LEU A 53 7.91 14.81 5.24
C LEU A 53 7.69 15.80 4.10
N GLU A 54 8.76 16.32 3.50
CA GLU A 54 8.69 17.21 2.34
C GLU A 54 7.98 16.56 1.15
N VAL A 55 8.33 15.31 0.84
CA VAL A 55 7.67 14.54 -0.25
C VAL A 55 6.19 14.34 0.04
N LEU A 56 5.83 13.97 1.29
CA LEU A 56 4.43 13.77 1.69
C LEU A 56 3.61 15.06 1.58
N LEU A 57 4.16 16.19 2.02
CA LEU A 57 3.51 17.49 1.92
C LEU A 57 3.36 17.91 0.45
N GLY A 58 4.39 17.75 -0.38
CA GLY A 58 4.31 18.03 -1.81
C GLY A 58 3.21 17.24 -2.52
N ALA A 59 3.06 15.95 -2.20
CA ALA A 59 1.98 15.13 -2.73
C ALA A 59 0.58 15.65 -2.32
N ALA A 60 0.42 16.09 -1.08
CA ALA A 60 -0.83 16.67 -0.61
C ALA A 60 -1.17 17.99 -1.33
N PHE A 61 -0.18 18.88 -1.52
CA PHE A 61 -0.39 20.16 -2.19
C PHE A 61 -0.80 20.03 -3.66
N LEU A 62 -0.34 18.99 -4.37
CA LEU A 62 -0.70 18.76 -5.78
C LEU A 62 -2.18 18.38 -5.96
N CYS A 63 -2.80 17.72 -4.98
CA CYS A 63 -4.21 17.32 -5.02
C CYS A 63 -5.18 18.45 -4.64
N SER A 64 -4.67 19.61 -4.18
CA SER A 64 -5.47 20.75 -3.69
C SER A 64 -5.77 21.80 -4.77
N ARG A 65 -5.62 21.47 -6.05
CA ARG A 65 -5.85 22.39 -7.19
C ARG A 65 -7.14 22.09 -7.93
#